data_AF-F7T6M2-F1
#
_entry.id   AF-F7T6M2-F1
#
_cell.length_a   1.000
_cell.length_b   1.000
_cell.length_c   1.000
_cell.angle_alpha   90.00
_cell.angle_beta   90.00
_cell.angle_gamma   90.00
#
_symmetry.space_group_name_H-M   'P 1'
#
loop_
_entity.id
_entity.type
_entity.pdbx_description
1 polymer ?
#
loop_
_entity_poly.entity_id
_entity_poly.type
_entity_poly.pdbx_seq_one_letter_code
_entity_poly.pdbx_strand_id
1 'polypeptide(L)'
;MPAHTVVPEDWPSTIDLLRQALHADVHSATTSLAAMDVIMSRLTQLRAVESNCAMALSQARQRLHELRRLDESSDEYRNGLRIQRDRLGLSAWIRDLVSEHPAAVLEPSEAGRARVEQLCQALEGIELRLRSYPEVAESLGKETVRQRESIDNLLEELAAVRMEIRALEGQSDAARAATTRSEEISRFLGRLQEALRLYEASDTSSDLNQEISTLRGEVATLTKLVSEHEIGRKLENALDTIQAISGRLIPQLDGEWPEAPIRLVVQDLTVRVIRETRDDFLWEIGSGANWLAYHVALSLALQGYFLRSPQHPVPALLVYDQPSQVYFPTRRAGRELEKELDPAWESEDVVAVRKVFALFDKIVAKTSGRLQIIVLDHANEEVWGGLENVHLVEEWRGKGLVPEGWIDV
;
A
#
# COMPACT_ATOMS: atom_id res chain seq x y z
N MET A 1 32.66 0.24 1.26
CA MET A 1 33.19 -1.15 1.20
C MET A 1 33.47 -1.53 -0.24
N PRO A 2 34.47 -2.40 -0.53
CA PRO A 2 34.73 -2.91 -1.87
C PRO A 2 33.52 -3.64 -2.46
N ALA A 3 33.32 -3.57 -3.77
CA ALA A 3 32.17 -4.19 -4.45
C ALA A 3 32.14 -5.74 -4.38
N HIS A 4 33.23 -6.36 -3.93
CA HIS A 4 33.39 -7.82 -3.83
C HIS A 4 33.33 -8.34 -2.38
N THR A 5 32.78 -7.56 -1.45
CA THR A 5 32.67 -7.99 -0.04
C THR A 5 31.64 -9.11 0.05
N VAL A 6 32.07 -10.33 0.39
CA VAL A 6 31.18 -11.48 0.59
C VAL A 6 30.38 -11.24 1.86
N VAL A 7 29.05 -11.32 1.78
CA VAL A 7 28.17 -11.23 2.94
C VAL A 7 28.25 -12.56 3.69
N PRO A 8 28.65 -12.58 4.97
CA PRO A 8 28.67 -13.79 5.80
C PRO A 8 27.27 -14.38 5.95
N GLU A 9 27.17 -15.70 6.06
CA GLU A 9 25.89 -16.38 6.34
C GLU A 9 25.46 -16.24 7.81
N ASP A 10 26.39 -15.87 8.69
CA ASP A 10 26.12 -15.67 10.11
C ASP A 10 25.72 -14.21 10.42
N TRP A 11 24.66 -14.08 11.22
CA TRP A 11 24.07 -12.80 11.59
C TRP A 11 25.02 -11.87 12.36
N PRO A 12 25.85 -12.35 13.32
CA PRO A 12 26.80 -11.50 14.04
C PRO A 12 27.87 -10.88 13.13
N SER A 13 28.46 -11.66 12.21
CA SER A 13 29.45 -11.11 11.26
C SER A 13 28.83 -10.15 10.25
N THR A 14 27.55 -10.33 9.91
CA THR A 14 26.80 -9.39 9.08
C THR A 14 26.64 -8.04 9.79
N ILE A 15 26.34 -8.04 11.09
CA ILE A 15 26.23 -6.81 11.89
C ILE A 15 27.55 -6.05 11.97
N ASP A 16 28.67 -6.76 12.17
CA ASP A 16 29.98 -6.11 12.22
C ASP A 16 30.39 -5.49 10.88
N LEU A 17 30.02 -6.11 9.75
CA LEU A 17 30.18 -5.49 8.44
C LEU A 17 29.33 -4.24 8.25
N LEU A 18 28.10 -4.23 8.77
CA LEU A 18 27.23 -3.03 8.76
C LEU A 18 27.81 -1.90 9.62
N ARG A 19 28.41 -2.22 10.77
CA ARG A 19 29.16 -1.25 11.60
C ARG A 19 30.36 -0.67 10.86
N GLN A 20 31.14 -1.51 10.18
CA GLN A 20 32.28 -1.06 9.37
C GLN A 20 31.84 -0.16 8.21
N ALA A 21 30.69 -0.45 7.59
CA ALA A 21 30.11 0.40 6.56
C ALA A 21 29.67 1.78 7.11
N LEU A 22 29.26 1.85 8.37
CA LEU A 22 28.85 3.11 9.04
C LEU A 22 30.01 4.09 9.22
N HIS A 23 31.22 3.59 9.45
CA HIS A 23 32.41 4.40 9.66
C HIS A 23 33.13 4.82 8.36
N ALA A 24 32.68 4.30 7.20
CA ALA A 24 33.26 4.61 5.91
C ALA A 24 32.72 5.95 5.35
N ASP A 25 33.45 7.02 5.68
CA ASP A 25 33.61 8.31 5.00
C ASP A 25 32.36 9.15 4.65
N VAL A 26 32.12 10.19 5.47
CA VAL A 26 31.05 11.21 5.29
C VAL A 26 31.64 12.60 4.97
N HIS A 27 32.97 12.73 4.85
CA HIS A 27 33.63 14.05 4.77
C HIS A 27 33.63 14.71 3.37
N SER A 28 33.07 14.08 2.33
CA SER A 28 33.07 14.64 0.96
C SER A 28 31.91 15.59 0.64
N ALA A 29 30.91 15.74 1.52
CA ALA A 29 29.67 16.47 1.21
C ALA A 29 29.78 17.99 1.43
N THR A 30 30.47 18.42 2.49
CA THR A 30 30.53 19.84 2.91
C THR A 30 31.39 20.70 1.99
N THR A 31 32.41 20.11 1.35
CA THR A 31 33.27 20.79 0.37
C THR A 31 32.55 21.13 -0.94
N SER A 32 31.43 20.45 -1.25
CA SER A 32 30.71 20.59 -2.52
C SER A 32 29.85 21.87 -2.58
N LEU A 33 29.15 22.21 -1.50
CA LEU A 33 28.20 23.34 -1.47
C LEU A 33 28.88 24.71 -1.67
N ALA A 34 29.97 24.96 -0.93
CA ALA A 34 30.74 26.20 -1.08
C ALA A 34 31.40 26.32 -2.47
N ALA A 35 31.83 25.21 -3.05
CA ALA A 35 32.38 25.18 -4.41
C ALA A 35 31.29 25.47 -5.46
N MET A 36 30.04 25.01 -5.26
CA MET A 36 28.92 25.28 -6.18
C MET A 36 28.55 26.77 -6.23
N ASP A 37 28.51 27.46 -5.09
CA ASP A 37 28.20 28.90 -5.05
C ASP A 37 29.23 29.73 -5.84
N VAL A 38 30.51 29.36 -5.73
CA VAL A 38 31.60 30.00 -6.49
C VAL A 38 31.44 29.74 -8.00
N ILE A 39 31.13 28.50 -8.40
CA ILE A 39 30.90 28.15 -9.82
C ILE A 39 29.67 28.89 -10.39
N MET A 40 28.57 28.97 -9.63
CA MET A 40 27.35 29.67 -10.05
C MET A 40 27.58 31.19 -10.20
N SER A 41 28.34 31.79 -9.28
CA SER A 41 28.75 33.20 -9.39
C SER A 41 29.63 33.43 -10.63
N ARG A 42 30.57 32.54 -10.92
CA ARG A 42 31.40 32.62 -12.14
C ARG A 42 30.58 32.45 -13.42
N LEU A 43 29.63 31.52 -13.45
CA LEU A 43 28.74 31.30 -14.61
C LEU A 43 27.86 32.52 -14.92
N THR A 44 27.34 33.19 -13.89
CA THR A 44 26.54 34.42 -14.09
C THR A 44 27.40 35.55 -14.66
N GLN A 45 28.64 35.71 -14.19
CA GLN A 45 29.61 36.65 -14.79
C GLN A 45 29.91 36.31 -16.25
N LEU A 46 30.22 35.05 -16.56
CA LEU A 46 30.54 34.63 -17.94
C LEU A 46 29.36 34.81 -18.90
N ARG A 47 28.13 34.57 -18.47
CA ARG A 47 26.93 34.83 -19.29
C ARG A 47 26.73 36.33 -19.57
N ALA A 48 27.07 37.20 -18.62
CA ALA A 48 27.07 38.64 -18.86
C ALA A 48 28.13 39.04 -19.89
N VAL A 49 29.34 38.46 -19.81
CA VAL A 49 30.40 38.68 -20.81
C VAL A 49 29.99 38.14 -22.19
N GLU A 50 29.39 36.95 -22.27
CA GLU A 50 28.88 36.38 -23.53
C GLU A 50 27.85 37.31 -24.19
N SER A 51 26.90 37.82 -23.39
CA SER A 51 25.86 38.73 -23.87
C SER A 51 26.47 40.04 -24.41
N ASN A 52 27.44 40.62 -23.70
CA ASN A 52 28.15 41.83 -24.12
C ASN A 52 28.95 41.59 -25.41
N CYS A 53 29.68 40.48 -25.52
CA CYS A 53 30.43 40.12 -26.74
C CYS A 53 29.49 39.92 -27.93
N ALA A 54 28.35 39.25 -27.74
CA ALA A 54 27.36 39.05 -28.79
C ALA A 54 26.74 40.37 -29.28
N MET A 55 26.46 41.31 -28.36
CA MET A 55 26.00 42.66 -28.71
C MET A 55 27.05 43.43 -29.50
N ALA A 56 28.30 43.45 -29.03
CA ALA A 56 29.40 44.12 -29.71
C ALA A 56 29.64 43.53 -31.11
N LEU A 57 29.58 42.21 -31.25
CA LEU A 57 29.72 41.51 -32.53
C LEU A 57 28.60 41.89 -33.51
N SER A 58 27.36 41.99 -33.01
CA SER A 58 26.22 42.43 -33.83
C SER A 58 26.42 43.86 -34.36
N GLN A 59 26.83 44.79 -33.50
CA GLN A 59 27.11 46.18 -33.88
C GLN A 59 28.27 46.28 -34.88
N ALA A 60 29.35 45.53 -34.64
CA ALA A 60 30.50 45.46 -35.53
C ALA A 60 30.13 44.94 -36.93
N ARG A 61 29.29 43.90 -37.01
CA ARG A 61 28.76 43.36 -38.27
C ARG A 61 27.86 44.37 -39.00
N GLN A 62 27.00 45.07 -38.27
CA GLN A 62 26.16 46.11 -38.86
C GLN A 62 27.01 47.23 -39.47
N ARG A 63 28.01 47.73 -38.73
CA ARG A 63 28.95 48.75 -39.23
C ARG A 63 29.72 48.28 -40.45
N LEU A 64 30.18 47.03 -40.47
CA LEU A 64 30.85 46.46 -41.65
C LEU A 64 29.92 46.42 -42.87
N HIS A 65 28.63 46.11 -42.67
CA HIS A 65 27.64 46.13 -43.75
C HIS A 65 27.39 47.55 -44.28
N GLU A 66 27.29 48.53 -43.39
CA GLU A 66 27.16 49.95 -43.75
C GLU A 66 28.39 50.46 -44.51
N LEU A 67 29.61 50.09 -44.08
CA LEU A 67 30.85 50.43 -44.77
C LEU A 67 30.91 49.83 -46.19
N ARG A 68 30.51 48.57 -46.37
CA ARG A 68 30.43 47.95 -47.70
C ARG A 68 29.45 48.67 -48.61
N ARG A 69 28.28 49.03 -48.09
CA ARG A 69 27.28 49.79 -48.85
C ARG A 69 27.80 51.19 -49.22
N LEU A 70 28.53 51.85 -48.32
CA LEU A 70 29.17 53.13 -48.59
C LEU A 70 30.26 53.01 -49.65
N ASP A 71 31.06 51.96 -49.62
CA ASP A 71 32.11 51.67 -50.61
C ASP A 71 31.50 51.46 -52.01
N GLU A 72 30.47 50.60 -52.12
CA GLU A 72 29.72 50.37 -53.37
C GLU A 72 29.12 51.68 -53.92
N SER A 73 28.45 52.46 -53.07
CA SER A 73 27.86 53.74 -53.48
C SER A 73 28.91 54.79 -53.87
N SER A 74 30.08 54.75 -53.23
CA SER A 74 31.20 55.64 -53.54
C SER A 74 31.82 55.28 -54.88
N ASP A 75 31.93 54.00 -55.20
CA ASP A 75 32.39 53.51 -56.50
C ASP A 75 31.45 53.91 -57.64
N GLU A 76 30.15 53.79 -57.42
CA GLU A 76 29.12 54.27 -58.36
C GLU A 76 29.23 55.80 -58.57
N TYR A 77 29.41 56.56 -57.49
CA TYR A 77 29.59 58.01 -57.55
C TYR A 77 30.83 58.41 -58.35
N ARG A 78 31.98 57.75 -58.11
CA ARG A 78 33.20 57.95 -58.90
C ARG A 78 32.98 57.68 -60.38
N ASN A 79 32.31 56.59 -60.72
CA ASN A 79 32.01 56.24 -62.10
C ASN A 79 31.14 57.32 -62.75
N GLY A 80 30.14 57.85 -62.04
CA GLY A 80 29.35 58.99 -62.46
C GLY A 80 30.18 60.24 -62.74
N LEU A 81 31.10 60.61 -61.83
CA LEU A 81 32.02 61.74 -62.01
C LEU A 81 32.96 61.55 -63.21
N ARG A 82 33.47 60.33 -63.45
CA ARG A 82 34.29 60.02 -64.63
C ARG A 82 33.51 60.26 -65.94
N ILE A 83 32.26 59.78 -66.01
CA ILE A 83 31.39 60.00 -67.17
C ILE A 83 31.13 61.49 -67.38
N GLN A 84 30.87 62.26 -66.32
CA GLN A 84 30.65 63.70 -66.41
C GLN A 84 31.91 64.45 -66.87
N ARG A 85 33.08 64.10 -66.33
CA ARG A 85 34.38 64.61 -66.78
C ARG A 85 34.58 64.33 -68.28
N ASP A 86 34.37 63.10 -68.73
CA ASP A 86 34.56 62.73 -70.14
C ASP A 86 33.64 63.50 -71.08
N ARG A 87 32.38 63.73 -70.67
CA ARG A 87 31.44 64.57 -71.44
C ARG A 87 31.86 66.03 -71.50
N LEU A 88 32.37 66.56 -70.39
CA LEU A 88 32.82 67.95 -70.28
C LEU A 88 34.22 68.17 -70.87
N GLY A 89 35.03 67.13 -71.10
CA GLY A 89 36.37 67.27 -71.69
C GLY A 89 36.38 67.96 -73.06
N LEU A 90 35.27 67.91 -73.80
CA LEU A 90 35.08 68.68 -75.03
C LEU A 90 35.12 70.20 -74.81
N SER A 91 34.73 70.72 -73.65
CA SER A 91 34.74 72.16 -73.37
C SER A 91 36.16 72.73 -73.30
N ALA A 92 37.11 71.96 -72.76
CA ALA A 92 38.53 72.33 -72.76
C ALA A 92 39.09 72.42 -74.18
N TRP A 93 38.77 71.45 -75.05
CA TRP A 93 39.15 71.50 -76.46
C TRP A 93 38.56 72.71 -77.20
N ILE A 94 37.29 73.05 -76.94
CA ILE A 94 36.64 74.23 -77.51
C ILE A 94 37.30 75.53 -77.02
N ARG A 95 37.69 75.62 -75.74
CA ARG A 95 38.40 76.77 -75.16
C ARG A 95 39.74 77.02 -75.85
N ASP A 96 40.50 75.96 -76.11
CA ASP A 96 41.81 76.04 -76.75
C ASP A 96 41.67 76.50 -78.22
N LEU A 97 40.67 75.99 -78.95
CA LEU A 97 40.35 76.45 -80.31
C LEU A 97 40.03 77.95 -80.39
N VAL A 98 39.28 78.47 -79.42
CA VAL A 98 38.88 79.88 -79.34
C VAL A 98 40.06 80.80 -79.03
N SER A 99 41.09 80.27 -78.36
CA SER A 99 42.28 81.03 -77.94
C SER A 99 43.39 81.05 -79.02
N GLU A 100 43.55 79.97 -79.80
CA GLU A 100 44.61 79.85 -80.82
C GLU A 100 44.29 80.51 -82.17
N HIS A 101 43.01 80.67 -82.53
CA HIS A 101 42.61 81.17 -83.86
C HIS A 101 41.56 82.31 -83.78
N PRO A 102 41.98 83.58 -83.56
CA PRO A 102 41.05 84.72 -83.45
C PRO A 102 40.40 85.14 -84.79
N ALA A 103 40.61 84.42 -85.88
CA ALA A 103 40.12 84.81 -87.21
C ALA A 103 39.67 83.62 -88.07
N ALA A 104 38.46 83.10 -87.82
CA ALA A 104 37.68 82.33 -88.82
C ALA A 104 36.20 82.19 -88.41
N VAL A 105 35.31 83.00 -89.00
CA VAL A 105 33.85 82.82 -89.30
C VAL A 105 32.87 82.40 -88.17
N LEU A 106 33.31 81.88 -87.04
CA LEU A 106 32.50 81.50 -85.86
C LEU A 106 33.19 82.00 -84.59
N GLU A 107 33.35 83.33 -84.46
CA GLU A 107 33.71 83.89 -83.15
C GLU A 107 32.50 83.72 -82.20
N PRO A 108 32.67 83.03 -81.05
CA PRO A 108 31.61 82.96 -80.07
C PRO A 108 31.33 84.36 -79.54
N SER A 109 30.04 84.70 -79.39
CA SER A 109 29.62 85.93 -78.71
C SER A 109 30.21 85.98 -77.30
N GLU A 110 30.26 87.18 -76.70
CA GLU A 110 30.71 87.34 -75.30
C GLU A 110 29.96 86.39 -74.34
N ALA A 111 28.66 86.19 -74.58
CA ALA A 111 27.85 85.20 -73.86
C ALA A 111 28.25 83.74 -74.13
N GLY A 112 28.72 83.41 -75.33
CA GLY A 112 29.24 82.08 -75.69
C GLY A 112 30.58 81.78 -75.02
N ARG A 113 31.51 82.75 -75.00
CA ARG A 113 32.79 82.63 -74.28
C ARG A 113 32.57 82.43 -72.77
N ALA A 114 31.65 83.19 -72.17
CA ALA A 114 31.28 83.04 -70.77
C ALA A 114 30.73 81.64 -70.43
N ARG A 115 29.95 81.03 -71.34
CA ARG A 115 29.43 79.66 -71.15
C ARG A 115 30.50 78.58 -71.28
N VAL A 116 31.43 78.71 -72.22
CA VAL A 116 32.57 77.78 -72.35
C VAL A 116 33.46 77.85 -71.12
N GLU A 117 33.72 79.07 -70.63
CA GLU A 117 34.47 79.30 -69.39
C GLU A 117 33.76 78.66 -68.18
N GLN A 118 32.45 78.82 -68.06
CA GLN A 118 31.65 78.17 -67.02
C GLN A 118 31.72 76.63 -67.08
N LEU A 119 31.73 76.05 -68.29
CA LEU A 119 31.89 74.60 -68.47
C LEU A 119 33.30 74.12 -68.13
N CYS A 120 34.33 74.92 -68.41
CA CYS A 120 35.71 74.62 -68.03
C CYS A 120 35.90 74.69 -66.51
N GLN A 121 35.33 75.70 -65.85
CA GLN A 121 35.30 75.79 -64.39
C GLN A 121 34.57 74.60 -63.74
N ALA A 122 33.46 74.15 -64.34
CA ALA A 122 32.76 72.95 -63.90
C ALA A 122 33.61 71.67 -64.09
N LEU A 123 34.33 71.55 -65.21
CA LEU A 123 35.26 70.46 -65.47
C LEU A 123 36.41 70.45 -64.44
N GLU A 124 37.06 71.58 -64.21
CA GLU A 124 38.12 71.73 -63.20
C GLU A 124 37.60 71.36 -61.79
N GLY A 125 36.37 71.76 -61.46
CA GLY A 125 35.71 71.37 -60.21
C GLY A 125 35.47 69.86 -60.07
N ILE A 126 35.13 69.16 -61.16
CA ILE A 126 34.97 67.70 -61.17
C ILE A 126 36.32 66.99 -61.10
N GLU A 127 37.33 67.49 -61.80
CA GLU A 127 38.69 66.94 -61.76
C GLU A 127 39.31 67.05 -60.37
N LEU A 128 39.12 68.19 -59.69
CA LEU A 128 39.53 68.38 -58.30
C LEU A 128 38.87 67.34 -57.37
N ARG A 129 37.56 67.06 -57.55
CA ARG A 129 36.84 66.03 -56.76
C ARG A 129 37.30 64.61 -57.09
N LEU A 130 37.65 64.31 -58.34
CA LEU A 130 38.21 63.02 -58.72
C LEU A 130 39.62 62.80 -58.15
N ARG A 131 40.40 63.88 -57.96
CA ARG A 131 41.73 63.82 -57.34
C ARG A 131 41.69 63.49 -55.84
N SER A 132 40.66 63.92 -55.12
CA SER A 132 40.49 63.60 -53.69
C SER A 132 39.85 62.23 -53.41
N TYR A 133 39.31 61.57 -54.43
CA TYR A 133 38.66 60.26 -54.27
C TYR A 133 39.56 59.13 -53.73
N PRO A 134 40.83 58.97 -54.18
CA PRO A 134 41.71 57.92 -53.67
C PRO A 134 41.88 57.95 -52.14
N GLU A 135 41.92 59.14 -51.54
CA GLU A 135 42.03 59.31 -50.07
C GLU A 135 40.78 58.79 -49.35
N VAL A 136 39.58 59.02 -49.93
CA VAL A 136 38.31 58.53 -49.38
C VAL A 136 38.24 57.00 -49.48
N ALA A 137 38.60 56.43 -50.62
CA ALA A 137 38.62 54.98 -50.82
C ALA A 137 39.65 54.28 -49.90
N GLU A 138 40.84 54.87 -49.72
CA GLU A 138 41.85 54.34 -48.80
C GLU A 138 41.37 54.40 -47.34
N SER A 139 40.71 55.48 -46.94
CA SER A 139 40.13 55.62 -45.59
C SER A 139 39.03 54.58 -45.32
N LEU A 140 38.11 54.37 -46.27
CA LEU A 140 37.05 53.35 -46.18
C LEU A 140 37.64 51.93 -46.15
N GLY A 141 38.69 51.67 -46.95
CA GLY A 141 39.42 50.40 -46.95
C GLY A 141 40.09 50.11 -45.61
N LYS A 142 40.79 51.10 -45.03
CA LYS A 142 41.41 50.97 -43.70
C LYS A 142 40.38 50.70 -42.59
N GLU A 143 39.27 51.43 -42.60
CA GLU A 143 38.22 51.22 -41.60
C GLU A 143 37.51 49.86 -41.77
N THR A 144 37.36 49.39 -43.01
CA THR A 144 36.83 48.05 -43.30
C THR A 144 37.73 46.94 -42.76
N VAL A 145 39.06 47.06 -42.93
CA VAL A 145 40.04 46.10 -42.37
C VAL A 145 39.97 46.10 -40.85
N ARG A 146 40.01 47.29 -40.23
CA ARG A 146 39.88 47.46 -38.79
C ARG A 146 38.61 46.83 -38.22
N GLN A 147 37.49 47.01 -38.91
CA GLN A 147 36.21 46.46 -38.47
C GLN A 147 36.16 44.92 -38.59
N ARG A 148 36.85 44.33 -39.58
CA ARG A 148 37.03 42.88 -39.70
C ARG A 148 37.90 42.31 -38.58
N GLU A 149 39.05 42.93 -38.30
CA GLU A 149 39.91 42.54 -37.17
C GLU A 149 39.15 42.59 -35.84
N SER A 150 38.33 43.62 -35.63
CA SER A 150 37.46 43.71 -34.45
C SER A 150 36.43 42.56 -34.38
N ILE A 151 35.86 42.14 -35.51
CA ILE A 151 34.92 41.00 -35.56
C ILE A 151 35.64 39.70 -35.22
N ASP A 152 36.83 39.48 -35.77
CA ASP A 152 37.62 38.27 -35.54
C ASP A 152 38.01 38.15 -34.06
N ASN A 153 38.50 39.24 -33.45
CA ASN A 153 38.80 39.28 -32.02
C ASN A 153 37.56 38.98 -31.15
N LEU A 154 36.41 39.56 -31.48
CA LEU A 154 35.15 39.31 -30.76
C LEU A 154 34.67 37.86 -30.92
N LEU A 155 34.93 37.22 -32.05
CA LEU A 155 34.61 35.81 -32.27
C LEU A 155 35.52 34.89 -31.46
N GLU A 156 36.81 35.20 -31.36
CA GLU A 156 37.77 34.47 -30.52
C GLU A 156 37.41 34.59 -29.04
N GLU A 157 37.10 35.79 -28.57
CA GLU A 157 36.67 36.04 -27.18
C GLU A 157 35.38 35.28 -26.86
N LEU A 158 34.39 35.33 -27.77
CA LEU A 158 33.13 34.59 -27.60
C LEU A 158 33.35 33.07 -27.56
N ALA A 159 34.26 32.55 -28.38
CA ALA A 159 34.60 31.13 -28.37
C ALA A 159 35.26 30.70 -27.05
N ALA A 160 36.18 31.51 -26.53
CA ALA A 160 36.85 31.26 -25.25
C ALA A 160 35.85 31.26 -24.08
N VAL A 161 34.96 32.26 -24.01
CA VAL A 161 33.92 32.36 -22.97
C VAL A 161 32.98 31.15 -23.02
N ARG A 162 32.55 30.72 -24.22
CA ARG A 162 31.68 29.55 -24.38
C ARG A 162 32.36 28.24 -23.96
N MET A 163 33.65 28.10 -24.23
CA MET A 163 34.43 26.94 -23.77
C MET A 163 34.50 26.91 -22.24
N GLU A 164 34.73 28.05 -21.60
CA GLU A 164 34.78 28.17 -20.13
C GLU A 164 33.40 27.85 -19.50
N ILE A 165 32.31 28.38 -20.06
CA ILE A 165 30.94 28.07 -19.62
C ILE A 165 30.68 26.55 -19.68
N ARG A 166 31.01 25.89 -20.80
CA ARG A 166 30.80 24.44 -20.94
C ARG A 166 31.61 23.62 -19.94
N ALA A 167 32.86 24.03 -19.67
CA ALA A 167 33.70 23.36 -18.68
C ALA A 167 33.12 23.48 -17.27
N LEU A 168 32.63 24.67 -16.90
CA LEU A 168 32.01 24.91 -15.59
C LEU A 168 30.65 24.23 -15.44
N GLU A 169 29.81 24.20 -16.48
CA GLU A 169 28.54 23.47 -16.48
C GLU A 169 28.78 21.96 -16.31
N GLY A 170 29.77 21.38 -17.01
CA GLY A 170 30.16 19.97 -16.84
C GLY A 170 30.68 19.64 -15.44
N GLN A 171 31.46 20.55 -14.82
CA GLN A 171 31.92 20.39 -13.43
C GLN A 171 30.76 20.52 -12.43
N SER A 172 29.82 21.44 -12.66
CA SER A 172 28.62 21.62 -11.84
C SER A 172 27.72 20.39 -11.87
N ASP A 173 27.47 19.79 -13.05
CA ASP A 173 26.62 18.60 -13.15
C ASP A 173 27.27 17.37 -12.49
N ALA A 174 28.58 17.19 -12.64
CA ALA A 174 29.33 16.16 -11.94
C ALA A 174 29.30 16.38 -10.40
N ALA A 175 29.44 17.63 -9.95
CA ALA A 175 29.35 17.99 -8.54
C ALA A 175 27.92 17.79 -7.98
N ARG A 176 26.88 18.12 -8.74
CA ARG A 176 25.47 17.85 -8.38
C ARG A 176 25.22 16.36 -8.24
N ALA A 177 25.64 15.55 -9.22
CA ALA A 177 25.51 14.10 -9.15
C ALA A 177 26.26 13.50 -7.94
N ALA A 178 27.47 14.00 -7.64
CA ALA A 178 28.22 13.60 -6.46
C ALA A 178 27.52 14.01 -5.14
N THR A 179 26.93 15.21 -5.08
CA THR A 179 26.22 15.72 -3.90
C THR A 179 24.93 14.94 -3.65
N THR A 180 24.09 14.73 -4.68
CA THR A 180 22.87 13.91 -4.56
C THR A 180 23.21 12.49 -4.11
N ARG A 181 24.24 11.87 -4.69
CA ARG A 181 24.72 10.55 -4.27
C ARG A 181 25.21 10.56 -2.82
N SER A 182 25.91 11.62 -2.40
CA SER A 182 26.37 11.78 -1.02
C SER A 182 25.22 11.96 -0.02
N GLU A 183 24.17 12.69 -0.39
CA GLU A 183 22.95 12.82 0.44
C GLU A 183 22.20 11.49 0.55
N GLU A 184 22.09 10.74 -0.54
CA GLU A 184 21.49 9.40 -0.53
C GLU A 184 22.27 8.44 0.36
N ILE A 185 23.60 8.44 0.26
CA ILE A 185 24.49 7.68 1.15
C ILE A 185 24.29 8.13 2.59
N SER A 186 24.25 9.43 2.87
CA SER A 186 24.06 9.96 4.23
C SER A 186 22.70 9.57 4.83
N ARG A 187 21.62 9.65 4.03
CA ARG A 187 20.28 9.18 4.45
C ARG A 187 20.27 7.68 4.70
N PHE A 188 20.95 6.90 3.86
CA PHE A 188 21.08 5.46 4.05
C PHE A 188 21.86 5.11 5.32
N LEU A 189 23.01 5.75 5.55
CA LEU A 189 23.83 5.58 6.75
C LEU A 189 23.05 5.97 8.01
N GLY A 190 22.29 7.07 7.99
CA GLY A 190 21.44 7.47 9.12
C GLY A 190 20.35 6.43 9.43
N ARG A 191 19.69 5.87 8.41
CA ARG A 191 18.72 4.77 8.60
C ARG A 191 19.40 3.50 9.12
N LEU A 192 20.58 3.18 8.62
CA LEU A 192 21.36 2.04 9.07
C LEU A 192 21.77 2.18 10.54
N GLN A 193 22.20 3.37 10.95
CA GLN A 193 22.55 3.67 12.34
C GLN A 193 21.35 3.47 13.28
N GLU A 194 20.17 3.97 12.90
CA GLU A 194 18.97 3.80 13.71
C GLU A 194 18.51 2.34 13.76
N ALA A 195 18.58 1.62 12.63
CA ALA A 195 18.26 0.19 12.58
C ALA A 195 19.18 -0.62 13.50
N LEU A 196 20.48 -0.30 13.50
CA LEU A 196 21.45 -0.97 14.37
C LEU A 196 21.22 -0.62 15.85
N ARG A 197 20.91 0.63 16.16
CA ARG A 197 20.56 1.07 17.53
C ARG A 197 19.31 0.34 18.05
N LEU A 198 18.28 0.21 17.22
CA LEU A 198 17.08 -0.55 17.55
C LEU A 198 17.37 -2.04 17.71
N TYR A 199 18.24 -2.61 16.88
CA TYR A 199 18.67 -3.99 17.02
C TYR A 199 19.39 -4.22 18.36
N GLU A 200 20.34 -3.37 18.75
CA GLU A 200 21.06 -3.47 20.04
C GLU A 200 20.11 -3.29 21.25
N ALA A 201 19.18 -2.33 21.16
CA ALA A 201 18.14 -2.17 22.19
C ALA A 201 17.21 -3.40 22.26
N SER A 202 16.95 -4.05 21.13
CA SER A 202 16.17 -5.29 21.07
C SER A 202 16.96 -6.52 21.51
N ASP A 203 18.28 -6.57 21.30
CA ASP A 203 19.15 -7.65 21.79
C ASP A 203 19.32 -7.58 23.32
N THR A 204 19.10 -6.39 23.90
CA THR A 204 18.94 -6.22 25.36
C THR A 204 17.66 -6.91 25.89
N SER A 205 16.77 -7.41 25.01
CA SER A 205 15.66 -8.32 25.37
C SER A 205 16.11 -9.78 25.62
N SER A 206 17.36 -9.98 26.05
CA SER A 206 17.86 -11.29 26.47
C SER A 206 16.92 -11.96 27.49
N ASP A 207 16.25 -11.16 28.33
CA ASP A 207 15.25 -11.63 29.29
C ASP A 207 14.01 -12.20 28.59
N LEU A 208 13.49 -11.55 27.54
CA LEU A 208 12.34 -12.05 26.77
C LEU A 208 12.70 -13.30 25.97
N ASN A 209 13.89 -13.35 25.36
CA ASN A 209 14.35 -14.53 24.65
C ASN A 209 14.56 -15.72 25.62
N GLN A 210 15.05 -15.45 26.83
CA GLN A 210 15.18 -16.43 27.89
C GLN A 210 13.81 -16.92 28.38
N GLU A 211 12.84 -16.02 28.55
CA GLU A 211 11.46 -16.34 28.91
C GLU A 211 10.78 -17.20 27.83
N ILE A 212 10.92 -16.83 26.55
CA ILE A 212 10.43 -17.62 25.42
C ILE A 212 11.04 -19.02 25.40
N SER A 213 12.35 -19.14 25.65
CA SER A 213 13.01 -20.44 25.72
C SER A 213 12.48 -21.29 26.88
N THR A 214 12.23 -20.66 28.04
CA THR A 214 11.68 -21.33 29.23
C THR A 214 10.27 -21.83 28.96
N LEU A 215 9.38 -20.97 28.44
CA LEU A 215 8.01 -21.32 28.08
C LEU A 215 7.95 -22.42 27.03
N ARG A 216 8.83 -22.40 26.02
CA ARG A 216 8.92 -23.49 25.03
C ARG A 216 9.31 -24.82 25.66
N GLY A 217 10.21 -24.80 26.65
CA GLY A 217 10.57 -25.99 27.44
C GLY A 217 9.40 -26.54 28.26
N GLU A 218 8.63 -25.65 28.89
CA GLU A 218 7.41 -26.01 29.61
C GLU A 218 6.35 -26.61 28.70
N VAL A 219 6.07 -25.98 27.55
CA VAL A 219 5.16 -26.51 26.53
C VAL A 219 5.60 -27.90 26.09
N ALA A 220 6.87 -28.09 25.74
CA ALA A 220 7.38 -29.40 25.33
C ALA A 220 7.24 -30.48 26.42
N THR A 221 7.31 -30.09 27.69
CA THR A 221 7.11 -31.00 28.83
C THR A 221 5.63 -31.34 29.01
N LEU A 222 4.75 -30.33 28.96
CA LEU A 222 3.30 -30.50 29.08
C LEU A 222 2.72 -31.31 27.91
N THR A 223 3.17 -31.08 26.67
CA THR A 223 2.74 -31.86 25.50
C THR A 223 3.14 -33.34 25.59
N LYS A 224 4.20 -33.69 26.34
CA LYS A 224 4.52 -35.10 26.62
C LYS A 224 3.57 -35.73 27.64
N LEU A 225 3.04 -34.94 28.57
CA LEU A 225 2.08 -35.39 29.58
C LEU A 225 0.66 -35.47 29.01
N VAL A 226 0.33 -34.62 28.04
CA VAL A 226 -1.00 -34.50 27.44
C VAL A 226 -0.92 -34.85 25.97
N SER A 227 -1.32 -36.07 25.62
CA SER A 227 -1.56 -36.46 24.23
C SER A 227 -3.01 -36.14 23.86
N GLU A 228 -3.20 -35.12 23.01
CA GLU A 228 -4.52 -34.79 22.45
C GLU A 228 -5.14 -35.99 21.73
N HIS A 229 -4.30 -36.80 21.07
CA HIS A 229 -4.73 -38.04 20.44
C HIS A 229 -5.31 -39.05 21.44
N GLU A 230 -4.65 -39.24 22.59
CA GLU A 230 -5.16 -40.12 23.64
C GLU A 230 -6.44 -39.58 24.30
N ILE A 231 -6.57 -38.26 24.45
CA ILE A 231 -7.81 -37.63 24.93
C ILE A 231 -8.94 -37.89 23.93
N GLY A 232 -8.71 -37.63 22.65
CA GLY A 232 -9.67 -37.88 21.58
C GLY A 232 -10.10 -39.34 21.53
N ARG A 233 -9.14 -40.27 21.58
CA ARG A 233 -9.40 -41.72 21.62
C ARG A 233 -10.23 -42.11 22.84
N LYS A 234 -9.93 -41.58 24.03
CA LYS A 234 -10.72 -41.87 25.25
C LYS A 234 -12.13 -41.32 25.16
N LEU A 235 -12.29 -40.12 24.61
CA LEU A 235 -13.60 -39.49 24.38
C LEU A 235 -14.44 -40.31 23.41
N GLU A 236 -13.86 -40.75 22.29
CA GLU A 236 -14.55 -41.58 21.30
C GLU A 236 -15.02 -42.91 21.92
N ASN A 237 -14.15 -43.61 22.66
CA ASN A 237 -14.53 -44.84 23.38
C ASN A 237 -15.66 -44.61 24.41
N ALA A 238 -15.67 -43.45 25.07
CA ALA A 238 -16.73 -43.07 26.00
C ALA A 238 -18.06 -42.87 25.25
N LEU A 239 -18.03 -42.12 24.15
CA LEU A 239 -19.18 -41.88 23.29
C LEU A 239 -19.73 -43.18 22.71
N ASP A 240 -18.89 -44.08 22.21
CA ASP A 240 -19.33 -45.39 21.68
C ASP A 240 -20.03 -46.22 22.76
N THR A 241 -19.52 -46.19 23.99
CA THR A 241 -20.18 -46.87 25.11
C THR A 241 -21.56 -46.25 25.39
N ILE A 242 -21.66 -44.92 25.43
CA ILE A 242 -22.92 -44.22 25.68
C ILE A 242 -23.92 -44.55 24.56
N GLN A 243 -23.50 -44.52 23.30
CA GLN A 243 -24.33 -44.88 22.14
C GLN A 243 -24.82 -46.33 22.23
N ALA A 244 -23.95 -47.27 22.60
CA ALA A 244 -24.32 -48.67 22.77
C ALA A 244 -25.30 -48.91 23.93
N ILE A 245 -25.24 -48.09 25.00
CA ILE A 245 -26.24 -48.13 26.07
C ILE A 245 -27.55 -47.54 25.55
N SER A 246 -27.53 -46.33 24.99
CA SER A 246 -28.72 -45.64 24.48
C SER A 246 -29.48 -46.46 23.44
N GLY A 247 -28.79 -47.10 22.50
CA GLY A 247 -29.40 -47.97 21.49
C GLY A 247 -30.13 -49.20 22.06
N ARG A 248 -29.84 -49.59 23.32
CA ARG A 248 -30.62 -50.61 24.03
C ARG A 248 -31.80 -50.04 24.81
N LEU A 249 -31.77 -48.74 25.14
CA LEU A 249 -32.81 -48.07 25.93
C LEU A 249 -33.93 -47.52 25.05
N ILE A 250 -33.61 -46.91 23.90
CA ILE A 250 -34.61 -46.30 23.01
C ILE A 250 -35.71 -47.28 22.56
N PRO A 251 -35.41 -48.55 22.18
CA PRO A 251 -36.47 -49.52 21.82
C PRO A 251 -37.47 -49.84 22.94
N GLN A 252 -37.14 -49.50 24.19
CA GLN A 252 -38.05 -49.69 25.33
C GLN A 252 -38.95 -48.47 25.58
N LEU A 253 -38.74 -47.39 24.81
CA LEU A 253 -39.48 -46.13 24.88
C LEU A 253 -40.25 -45.90 23.57
N ASP A 254 -40.98 -44.78 23.52
CA ASP A 254 -41.80 -44.39 22.38
C ASP A 254 -41.03 -43.45 21.42
N GLY A 255 -39.96 -43.99 20.82
CA GLY A 255 -39.17 -43.27 19.81
C GLY A 255 -39.59 -43.66 18.39
N GLU A 256 -39.62 -42.69 17.48
CA GLU A 256 -40.02 -42.88 16.08
C GLU A 256 -39.11 -43.85 15.31
N TRP A 257 -37.81 -43.88 15.64
CA TRP A 257 -36.82 -44.77 15.03
C TRP A 257 -36.04 -45.54 16.10
N PRO A 258 -36.66 -46.53 16.75
CA PRO A 258 -36.11 -47.17 17.94
C PRO A 258 -34.82 -47.94 17.67
N GLU A 259 -34.68 -48.49 16.46
CA GLU A 259 -33.53 -49.30 16.04
C GLU A 259 -32.41 -48.48 15.38
N ALA A 260 -32.61 -47.17 15.17
CA ALA A 260 -31.61 -46.33 14.54
C ALA A 260 -30.48 -45.99 15.54
N PRO A 261 -29.19 -46.14 15.15
CA PRO A 261 -28.09 -45.72 15.99
C PRO A 261 -28.17 -44.22 16.28
N ILE A 262 -27.92 -43.83 17.53
CA ILE A 262 -27.81 -42.42 17.90
C ILE A 262 -26.36 -42.05 18.18
N ARG A 263 -26.04 -40.77 18.02
CA ARG A 263 -24.74 -40.19 18.38
C ARG A 263 -24.94 -38.92 19.18
N LEU A 264 -24.25 -38.82 20.32
CA LEU A 264 -24.11 -37.58 21.07
C LEU A 264 -23.04 -36.70 20.40
N VAL A 265 -23.44 -35.53 19.93
CA VAL A 265 -22.56 -34.54 19.34
C VAL A 265 -22.16 -33.56 20.44
N VAL A 266 -20.97 -33.76 21.01
CA VAL A 266 -20.50 -33.00 22.19
C VAL A 266 -20.34 -31.50 21.90
N GLN A 267 -19.90 -31.14 20.68
CA GLN A 267 -19.68 -29.75 20.29
C GLN A 267 -20.98 -28.93 20.25
N ASP A 268 -22.06 -29.56 19.77
CA ASP A 268 -23.37 -28.93 19.58
C ASP A 268 -24.34 -29.25 20.74
N LEU A 269 -23.88 -30.05 21.73
CA LEU A 269 -24.67 -30.54 22.87
C LEU A 269 -26.02 -31.13 22.46
N THR A 270 -26.03 -31.91 21.38
CA THR A 270 -27.26 -32.46 20.78
C THR A 270 -27.12 -33.94 20.43
N VAL A 271 -28.25 -34.58 20.13
CA VAL A 271 -28.33 -35.95 19.64
C VAL A 271 -28.63 -35.93 18.15
N ARG A 272 -27.91 -36.79 17.42
CA ARG A 272 -28.13 -37.07 16.01
C ARG A 272 -28.53 -38.52 15.85
N VAL A 273 -29.60 -38.77 15.11
CA VAL A 273 -30.06 -40.11 14.78
C VAL A 273 -29.52 -40.47 13.39
N ILE A 274 -28.77 -41.57 13.32
CA ILE A 274 -28.08 -42.01 12.11
C ILE A 274 -29.02 -42.90 11.30
N ARG A 275 -29.35 -42.49 10.07
CA ARG A 275 -30.15 -43.29 9.14
C ARG A 275 -29.37 -43.57 7.87
N GLU A 276 -29.82 -44.54 7.09
CA GLU A 276 -29.14 -44.96 5.85
C GLU A 276 -29.02 -43.84 4.80
N THR A 277 -29.97 -42.90 4.78
CA THR A 277 -30.07 -41.84 3.76
C THR A 277 -29.56 -40.50 4.25
N ARG A 278 -29.91 -40.13 5.48
CA ARG A 278 -29.56 -38.86 6.11
C ARG A 278 -29.62 -39.01 7.61
N ASP A 279 -28.68 -38.38 8.29
CA ASP A 279 -28.76 -38.22 9.73
C ASP A 279 -29.53 -36.95 10.08
N ASP A 280 -30.39 -37.05 11.09
CA ASP A 280 -31.23 -35.96 11.54
C ASP A 280 -30.91 -35.61 12.98
N PHE A 281 -30.90 -34.31 13.25
CA PHE A 281 -30.80 -33.82 14.62
C PHE A 281 -32.13 -33.98 15.35
N LEU A 282 -32.10 -34.08 16.68
CA LEU A 282 -33.30 -34.29 17.50
C LEU A 282 -34.42 -33.25 17.23
N TRP A 283 -34.07 -32.00 16.92
CA TRP A 283 -35.04 -30.95 16.59
C TRP A 283 -35.73 -31.14 15.23
N GLU A 284 -35.20 -31.99 14.35
CA GLU A 284 -35.76 -32.30 13.04
C GLU A 284 -36.77 -33.47 13.08
N ILE A 285 -36.75 -34.28 14.14
CA ILE A 285 -37.52 -35.53 14.31
C ILE A 285 -38.82 -35.25 15.10
N GLY A 286 -39.49 -34.16 14.73
CA GLY A 286 -40.49 -33.46 15.55
C GLY A 286 -41.60 -34.33 16.15
N SER A 287 -41.49 -34.63 17.44
CA SER A 287 -42.63 -34.82 18.35
C SER A 287 -42.13 -34.64 19.79
N GLY A 288 -43.01 -34.21 20.69
CA GLY A 288 -42.66 -34.14 22.11
C GLY A 288 -42.24 -35.53 22.64
N ALA A 289 -42.98 -36.57 22.26
CA ALA A 289 -42.73 -37.96 22.67
C ALA A 289 -41.32 -38.43 22.28
N ASN A 290 -40.88 -38.13 21.05
CA ASN A 290 -39.52 -38.39 20.60
C ASN A 290 -38.50 -37.70 21.49
N TRP A 291 -38.67 -36.40 21.77
CA TRP A 291 -37.74 -35.65 22.60
C TRP A 291 -37.61 -36.30 23.97
N LEU A 292 -38.72 -36.61 24.62
CA LEU A 292 -38.69 -37.30 25.92
C LEU A 292 -37.94 -38.64 25.83
N ALA A 293 -38.26 -39.48 24.84
CA ALA A 293 -37.63 -40.78 24.68
C ALA A 293 -36.10 -40.69 24.54
N TYR A 294 -35.61 -39.80 23.66
CA TYR A 294 -34.17 -39.62 23.44
C TYR A 294 -33.47 -38.97 24.65
N HIS A 295 -34.09 -37.98 25.31
CA HIS A 295 -33.52 -37.35 26.50
C HIS A 295 -33.44 -38.31 27.69
N VAL A 296 -34.50 -39.08 27.94
CA VAL A 296 -34.53 -40.11 28.99
C VAL A 296 -33.49 -41.18 28.69
N ALA A 297 -33.47 -41.73 27.46
CA ALA A 297 -32.49 -42.74 27.08
C ALA A 297 -31.04 -42.23 27.23
N LEU A 298 -30.74 -41.02 26.78
CA LEU A 298 -29.38 -40.46 26.84
C LEU A 298 -28.94 -40.17 28.27
N SER A 299 -29.78 -39.54 29.10
CA SER A 299 -29.46 -39.22 30.50
C SER A 299 -29.23 -40.48 31.32
N LEU A 300 -30.03 -41.53 31.11
CA LEU A 300 -29.81 -42.86 31.71
C LEU A 300 -28.54 -43.53 31.16
N ALA A 301 -28.23 -43.40 29.88
CA ALA A 301 -27.02 -43.95 29.28
C ALA A 301 -25.75 -43.29 29.82
N LEU A 302 -25.78 -41.97 30.01
CA LEU A 302 -24.70 -41.21 30.64
C LEU A 302 -24.46 -41.70 32.07
N GLN A 303 -25.52 -41.81 32.89
CA GLN A 303 -25.40 -42.37 34.25
C GLN A 303 -24.88 -43.82 34.24
N GLY A 304 -25.37 -44.63 33.30
CA GLY A 304 -24.88 -45.99 33.08
C GLY A 304 -23.38 -46.05 32.75
N TYR A 305 -22.87 -45.08 31.98
CA TYR A 305 -21.44 -44.94 31.71
C TYR A 305 -20.66 -44.49 32.95
N PHE A 306 -21.12 -43.44 33.66
CA PHE A 306 -20.47 -42.90 34.85
C PHE A 306 -20.35 -43.94 35.96
N LEU A 307 -21.40 -44.73 36.17
CA LEU A 307 -21.44 -45.81 37.16
C LEU A 307 -20.49 -46.99 36.88
N ARG A 308 -19.82 -47.03 35.72
CA ARG A 308 -18.75 -48.02 35.45
C ARG A 308 -17.47 -47.71 36.24
N SER A 309 -17.29 -46.45 36.65
CA SER A 309 -16.17 -46.03 37.49
C SER A 309 -16.64 -45.70 38.91
N PRO A 310 -16.12 -46.36 39.96
CA PRO A 310 -16.53 -46.10 41.34
C PRO A 310 -16.24 -44.68 41.85
N GLN A 311 -15.31 -43.95 41.21
CA GLN A 311 -14.88 -42.60 41.61
C GLN A 311 -15.22 -41.55 40.56
N HIS A 312 -16.35 -41.71 39.86
CA HIS A 312 -16.77 -40.73 38.87
C HIS A 312 -17.25 -39.43 39.55
N PRO A 313 -16.85 -38.23 39.06
CA PRO A 313 -17.24 -36.96 39.68
C PRO A 313 -18.71 -36.60 39.49
N VAL A 314 -19.40 -37.20 38.51
CA VAL A 314 -20.83 -36.98 38.28
C VAL A 314 -21.64 -37.82 39.29
N PRO A 315 -22.51 -37.19 40.10
CA PRO A 315 -23.33 -37.91 41.06
C PRO A 315 -24.35 -38.81 40.36
N ALA A 316 -24.59 -39.98 40.94
CA ALA A 316 -25.55 -40.96 40.46
C ALA A 316 -27.00 -40.60 40.86
N LEU A 317 -27.41 -39.39 40.49
CA LEU A 317 -28.72 -38.81 40.74
C LEU A 317 -29.27 -38.22 39.44
N LEU A 318 -30.54 -38.50 39.15
CA LEU A 318 -31.31 -37.84 38.10
C LEU A 318 -32.60 -37.28 38.68
N VAL A 319 -32.98 -36.10 38.22
CA VAL A 319 -34.25 -35.46 38.58
C VAL A 319 -34.98 -35.14 37.28
N TYR A 320 -36.19 -35.67 37.12
CA TYR A 320 -37.08 -35.36 36.00
C TYR A 320 -38.26 -34.54 36.53
N ASP A 321 -38.47 -33.37 35.93
CA ASP A 321 -39.59 -32.49 36.23
C ASP A 321 -40.63 -32.57 35.11
N GLN A 322 -41.83 -33.01 35.47
CA GLN A 322 -43.00 -33.21 34.61
C GLN A 322 -42.75 -33.97 33.30
N PRO A 323 -42.07 -35.14 33.30
CA PRO A 323 -41.82 -35.89 32.07
C PRO A 323 -43.09 -36.32 31.34
N SER A 324 -44.22 -36.52 32.03
CA SER A 324 -45.49 -36.88 31.40
C SER A 324 -46.12 -35.75 30.58
N GLN A 325 -45.80 -34.47 30.86
CA GLN A 325 -46.46 -33.30 30.25
C GLN A 325 -46.45 -33.32 28.73
N VAL A 326 -45.41 -33.93 28.16
CA VAL A 326 -45.21 -34.13 26.73
C VAL A 326 -46.40 -34.83 26.05
N TYR A 327 -47.02 -35.78 26.75
CA TYR A 327 -48.21 -36.51 26.30
C TYR A 327 -49.51 -35.80 26.71
N PHE A 328 -49.43 -34.76 27.54
CA PHE A 328 -50.58 -33.99 28.04
C PHE A 328 -50.36 -32.47 27.95
N PRO A 329 -50.22 -31.90 26.73
CA PRO A 329 -50.10 -30.46 26.57
C PRO A 329 -51.38 -29.80 27.09
N THR A 330 -51.29 -29.12 28.23
CA THR A 330 -52.43 -28.39 28.81
C THR A 330 -52.97 -27.42 27.76
N ARG A 331 -54.28 -27.46 27.47
CA ARG A 331 -54.95 -26.44 26.64
C ARG A 331 -54.79 -25.06 27.29
N ARG A 332 -53.70 -24.35 27.03
CA ARG A 332 -53.53 -22.96 27.46
C ARG A 332 -54.17 -22.03 26.43
N ALA A 333 -55.46 -21.77 26.58
CA ALA A 333 -56.08 -20.49 26.19
C ALA A 333 -57.49 -20.36 26.79
N GLY A 334 -57.58 -19.69 27.94
CA GLY A 334 -58.78 -18.96 28.37
C GLY A 334 -59.95 -19.79 28.90
N ARG A 335 -59.97 -20.00 30.22
CA ARG A 335 -61.08 -19.63 31.14
C ARG A 335 -60.69 -19.97 32.57
N GLU A 336 -60.95 -19.02 33.45
CA GLU A 336 -60.86 -19.17 34.89
C GLU A 336 -61.77 -20.31 35.38
N LEU A 337 -61.28 -21.00 36.43
CA LEU A 337 -62.10 -21.64 37.45
C LEU A 337 -63.02 -22.80 37.00
N GLU A 338 -62.43 -23.85 36.41
CA GLU A 338 -62.99 -25.20 36.57
C GLU A 338 -62.00 -26.07 37.33
N LYS A 339 -62.53 -26.76 38.34
CA LYS A 339 -61.83 -27.64 39.29
C LYS A 339 -60.70 -28.42 38.62
N GLU A 340 -59.58 -28.55 39.33
CA GLU A 340 -58.50 -29.52 39.11
C GLU A 340 -59.07 -30.93 38.92
N LEU A 341 -59.60 -31.21 37.74
CA LEU A 341 -59.87 -32.54 37.25
C LEU A 341 -58.72 -32.84 36.31
N ASP A 342 -57.91 -33.81 36.70
CA ASP A 342 -56.84 -34.33 35.87
C ASP A 342 -57.44 -34.62 34.47
N PRO A 343 -56.79 -34.16 33.39
CA PRO A 343 -57.26 -34.46 32.04
C PRO A 343 -57.45 -35.97 31.90
N ALA A 344 -58.57 -36.39 31.30
CA ALA A 344 -58.82 -37.81 31.08
C ALA A 344 -57.70 -38.37 30.21
N TRP A 345 -57.02 -39.39 30.72
CA TRP A 345 -55.86 -39.98 30.08
C TRP A 345 -56.31 -40.83 28.88
N GLU A 346 -55.73 -40.63 27.70
CA GLU A 346 -55.90 -41.58 26.60
C GLU A 346 -55.07 -42.84 26.87
N SER A 347 -55.57 -44.02 26.48
CA SER A 347 -54.89 -45.29 26.80
C SER A 347 -53.48 -45.39 26.20
N GLU A 348 -53.24 -44.73 25.07
CA GLU A 348 -51.93 -44.74 24.40
C GLU A 348 -50.90 -43.88 25.15
N ASP A 349 -51.32 -42.71 25.65
CA ASP A 349 -50.47 -41.82 26.46
C ASP A 349 -50.10 -42.45 27.81
N VAL A 350 -51.05 -43.10 28.49
CA VAL A 350 -50.79 -43.86 29.73
C VAL A 350 -49.71 -44.92 29.48
N VAL A 351 -49.82 -45.65 28.36
CA VAL A 351 -48.87 -46.70 27.99
C VAL A 351 -47.49 -46.11 27.73
N ALA A 352 -47.39 -44.98 27.02
CA ALA A 352 -46.12 -44.34 26.70
C ALA A 352 -45.40 -43.83 27.96
N VAL A 353 -46.10 -43.14 28.86
CA VAL A 353 -45.51 -42.70 30.13
C VAL A 353 -45.17 -43.90 31.03
N ARG A 354 -45.99 -44.95 31.04
CA ARG A 354 -45.71 -46.18 31.80
C ARG A 354 -44.43 -46.87 31.30
N LYS A 355 -44.13 -46.85 29.99
CA LYS A 355 -42.84 -47.33 29.45
C LYS A 355 -41.65 -46.59 30.08
N VAL A 356 -41.76 -45.28 30.31
CA VAL A 356 -40.71 -44.47 30.95
C VAL A 356 -40.47 -44.93 32.39
N PHE A 357 -41.52 -45.02 33.21
CA PHE A 357 -41.41 -45.48 34.60
C PHE A 357 -40.92 -46.94 34.70
N ALA A 358 -41.38 -47.82 33.82
CA ALA A 358 -40.89 -49.19 33.75
C ALA A 358 -39.40 -49.26 33.37
N LEU A 359 -38.93 -48.35 32.51
CA LEU A 359 -37.50 -48.24 32.20
C LEU A 359 -36.70 -47.77 33.43
N PHE A 360 -37.21 -46.79 34.19
CA PHE A 360 -36.58 -46.35 35.43
C PHE A 360 -36.44 -47.48 36.43
N ASP A 361 -37.53 -48.21 36.70
CA ASP A 361 -37.53 -49.40 37.57
C ASP A 361 -36.44 -50.40 37.17
N LYS A 362 -36.42 -50.77 35.88
CA LYS A 362 -35.44 -51.71 35.34
C LYS A 362 -34.00 -51.22 35.47
N ILE A 363 -33.73 -49.93 35.27
CA ILE A 363 -32.37 -49.38 35.36
C ILE A 363 -31.91 -49.26 36.81
N VAL A 364 -32.78 -48.86 37.74
CA VAL A 364 -32.47 -48.85 39.17
C VAL A 364 -32.14 -50.26 39.66
N ALA A 365 -32.93 -51.26 39.28
CA ALA A 365 -32.65 -52.67 39.57
C ALA A 365 -31.29 -53.11 38.98
N LYS A 366 -31.04 -52.80 37.70
CA LYS A 366 -29.79 -53.17 37.00
C LYS A 366 -28.55 -52.49 37.57
N THR A 367 -28.69 -51.31 38.17
CA THR A 367 -27.59 -50.59 38.83
C THR A 367 -27.41 -50.98 40.30
N SER A 368 -28.22 -51.94 40.79
CA SER A 368 -28.23 -52.39 42.19
C SER A 368 -28.47 -51.24 43.16
N GLY A 369 -29.36 -50.32 42.81
CA GLY A 369 -29.70 -49.15 43.64
C GLY A 369 -28.63 -48.06 43.72
N ARG A 370 -27.55 -48.16 42.94
CA ARG A 370 -26.51 -47.11 42.90
C ARG A 370 -26.95 -45.84 42.17
N LEU A 371 -28.02 -45.90 41.38
CA LEU A 371 -28.64 -44.75 40.73
C LEU A 371 -29.92 -44.38 41.48
N GLN A 372 -30.06 -43.11 41.84
CA GLN A 372 -31.32 -42.54 42.33
C GLN A 372 -31.98 -41.72 41.22
N ILE A 373 -33.30 -41.91 41.04
CA ILE A 373 -34.12 -41.13 40.12
C ILE A 373 -35.25 -40.50 40.93
N ILE A 374 -35.39 -39.19 40.84
CA ILE A 374 -36.50 -38.42 41.43
C ILE A 374 -37.35 -37.93 40.27
N VAL A 375 -38.65 -38.19 40.33
CA VAL A 375 -39.61 -37.75 39.32
C VAL A 375 -40.65 -36.90 40.00
N LEU A 376 -40.80 -35.65 39.54
CA LEU A 376 -41.87 -34.74 39.95
C LEU A 376 -42.91 -34.74 38.83
N ASP A 377 -44.11 -35.25 39.06
CA ASP A 377 -45.11 -35.39 38.00
C ASP A 377 -46.53 -35.35 38.56
N HIS A 378 -47.51 -35.09 37.67
CA HIS A 378 -48.94 -35.23 37.94
C HIS A 378 -49.47 -36.62 37.50
N ALA A 379 -48.57 -37.56 37.21
CA ALA A 379 -48.94 -38.88 36.73
C ALA A 379 -49.69 -39.72 37.77
N ASN A 380 -50.82 -40.29 37.37
CA ASN A 380 -51.64 -41.17 38.22
C ASN A 380 -50.95 -42.51 38.52
N GLU A 381 -51.37 -43.19 39.59
CA GLU A 381 -50.85 -44.51 40.00
C GLU A 381 -50.95 -45.56 38.89
N GLU A 382 -51.86 -45.41 37.94
CA GLU A 382 -51.96 -46.28 36.76
C GLU A 382 -50.66 -46.34 35.93
N VAL A 383 -49.82 -45.30 36.00
CA VAL A 383 -48.55 -45.19 35.27
C VAL A 383 -47.38 -45.79 36.06
N TRP A 384 -47.23 -45.41 37.33
CA TRP A 384 -46.06 -45.78 38.14
C TRP A 384 -46.31 -46.97 39.08
N GLY A 385 -47.57 -47.34 39.29
CA GLY A 385 -47.98 -48.40 40.22
C GLY A 385 -47.57 -49.81 39.78
N GLY A 386 -47.27 -50.64 40.79
CA GLY A 386 -46.88 -52.05 40.63
C GLY A 386 -45.43 -52.27 40.17
N LEU A 387 -44.60 -51.22 40.16
CA LEU A 387 -43.16 -51.30 39.89
C LEU A 387 -42.40 -51.42 41.22
N GLU A 388 -41.45 -52.35 41.32
CA GLU A 388 -40.80 -52.73 42.57
C GLU A 388 -39.92 -51.60 43.15
N ASN A 389 -39.22 -50.87 42.28
CA ASN A 389 -38.24 -49.85 42.64
C ASN A 389 -38.79 -48.42 42.52
N VAL A 390 -40.10 -48.27 42.32
CA VAL A 390 -40.76 -46.96 42.22
C VAL A 390 -41.65 -46.76 43.44
N HIS A 391 -41.44 -45.64 44.13
CA HIS A 391 -42.14 -45.34 45.37
C HIS A 391 -42.70 -43.92 45.32
N LEU A 392 -43.99 -43.77 45.61
CA LEU A 392 -44.59 -42.47 45.85
C LEU A 392 -44.01 -41.90 47.15
N VAL A 393 -43.36 -40.74 47.05
CA VAL A 393 -42.76 -40.06 48.22
C VAL A 393 -43.78 -39.13 48.89
N GLU A 394 -44.41 -38.26 48.10
CA GLU A 394 -45.41 -37.32 48.59
C GLU A 394 -46.34 -36.89 47.44
N GLU A 395 -47.58 -36.54 47.78
CA GLU A 395 -48.56 -35.97 46.85
C GLU A 395 -48.88 -34.53 47.26
N TRP A 396 -48.53 -33.59 46.37
CA TRP A 396 -48.67 -32.16 46.63
C TRP A 396 -49.94 -31.60 45.97
N ARG A 397 -51.11 -31.83 46.59
CA ARG A 397 -52.38 -31.18 46.23
C ARG A 397 -52.66 -30.01 47.19
N GLY A 398 -52.63 -28.77 46.70
CA GLY A 398 -52.85 -27.56 47.51
C GLY A 398 -51.72 -27.22 48.49
N LYS A 399 -50.54 -27.83 48.37
CA LYS A 399 -49.30 -27.50 49.09
C LYS A 399 -48.15 -27.48 48.08
N GLY A 400 -47.19 -26.57 48.23
CA GLY A 400 -46.03 -26.45 47.33
C GLY A 400 -44.74 -27.00 47.94
N LEU A 401 -43.76 -27.31 47.08
CA LEU A 401 -42.41 -27.69 47.49
C LEU A 401 -41.68 -26.52 48.17
N VAL A 402 -42.05 -25.29 47.81
CA VAL A 402 -41.67 -24.06 48.52
C VAL A 402 -42.72 -23.79 49.61
N PRO A 403 -42.35 -23.79 50.89
CA PRO A 403 -43.28 -23.45 51.97
C PRO A 403 -43.84 -22.03 51.79
N GLU A 404 -45.13 -21.82 52.06
CA GLU A 404 -45.76 -20.49 51.91
C GLU A 404 -45.06 -19.41 52.73
N GLY A 405 -44.55 -19.76 53.92
CA GLY A 405 -43.81 -18.83 54.78
C GLY A 405 -42.44 -18.37 54.24
N TRP A 406 -42.00 -18.88 53.07
CA TRP A 406 -40.77 -18.41 52.40
C TRP A 406 -41.04 -17.33 51.34
N ILE A 407 -42.30 -17.11 50.96
CA ILE A 407 -42.69 -16.15 49.92
C ILE A 407 -42.76 -14.72 50.50
N ASP A 408 -42.95 -14.59 51.82
CA ASP A 408 -43.13 -13.31 52.52
C ASP A 408 -41.81 -12.71 53.10
N VAL A 409 -40.64 -13.05 52.54
CA VAL A 409 -39.32 -12.51 52.97
C VAL A 409 -38.70 -11.62 51.90
#